data_AF-A0A7U2MYL4-F1
#
_entry.id   AF-A0A7U2MYL4-F1
#
_cell.length_a   1.000
_cell.length_b   1.000
_cell.length_c   1.000
_cell.angle_alpha   90.00
_cell.angle_beta   90.00
_cell.angle_gamma   90.00
#
_symmetry.space_group_name_H-M   'P 1'
#
loop_
_entity.id
_entity.type
_entity.pdbx_description
1 polymer ?
#
loop_
_entity_poly.entity_id
_entity_poly.type
_entity_poly.pdbx_seq_one_letter_code
_entity_poly.pdbx_strand_id
1 'polypeptide(L)'
;MEPVTESRDRYNLRKELTLMERDIKALEEANTHTLDQSVLHQCRVRALPLTPDADDSLTPKDPTNVVKQSVSPRYYPLFKYSFTHSVSRIGDYNFPNLYRMLEPEFGTLSIFHVAKASKPHIKRIMHNDLGVDDSHLLRGEVLTVIRIMLGQLKQNVFVSEMVAPVLLFSLNRRHPRVIEAYFDGLELLVRRTKPYDFTFLNAAGFKTFAQWLLGNPIGDTFKRTDQTYGSIMG
;
A
#
# COMPACT_ATOMS: atom_id res chain seq x y z
N MET A 1 27.90 12.49 -16.32
CA MET A 1 26.88 11.74 -15.58
C MET A 1 26.51 10.58 -16.48
N GLU A 2 26.87 9.34 -16.12
CA GLU A 2 26.52 8.19 -16.97
C GLU A 2 25.00 8.03 -17.01
N PRO A 3 24.41 7.71 -18.17
CA PRO A 3 22.99 7.45 -18.27
C PRO A 3 22.66 6.19 -17.45
N VAL A 4 21.90 6.36 -16.37
CA VAL A 4 21.43 5.23 -15.58
C VAL A 4 20.39 4.49 -16.41
N THR A 5 20.82 3.41 -17.05
CA THR A 5 19.98 2.59 -17.91
C THR A 5 19.18 1.61 -17.06
N GLU A 6 17.88 1.55 -17.30
CA GLU A 6 17.01 0.56 -16.65
C GLU A 6 17.45 -0.87 -17.00
N SER A 7 17.53 -1.75 -16.00
CA SER A 7 17.85 -3.16 -16.22
C SER A 7 16.73 -3.88 -16.99
N ARG A 8 17.09 -4.92 -17.75
CA ARG A 8 16.13 -5.74 -18.49
C ARG A 8 15.07 -6.37 -17.57
N ASP A 9 15.48 -6.77 -16.37
CA ASP A 9 14.59 -7.39 -15.38
C ASP A 9 13.57 -6.41 -14.82
N ARG A 10 13.97 -5.15 -14.61
CA ARG A 10 13.06 -4.09 -14.16
C ARG A 10 12.04 -3.74 -15.26
N TYR A 11 12.50 -3.64 -16.50
CA TYR A 11 11.61 -3.47 -17.65
C TYR A 11 10.57 -4.59 -17.74
N ASN A 12 11.01 -5.85 -17.64
CA ASN A 12 10.13 -7.02 -17.67
C ASN A 12 9.13 -7.02 -16.50
N LEU A 13 9.58 -6.64 -15.29
CA LEU A 13 8.71 -6.53 -14.12
C LEU A 13 7.60 -5.50 -14.32
N ARG A 14 7.93 -4.30 -14.83
CA ARG A 14 6.92 -3.27 -15.15
C ARG A 14 5.96 -3.72 -16.25
N LYS A 15 6.46 -4.48 -17.23
CA LYS A 15 5.65 -5.05 -18.31
C LYS A 15 4.61 -6.02 -17.74
N GLU A 16 5.01 -6.97 -16.90
CA GLU A 16 4.09 -7.92 -16.26
C GLU A 16 3.04 -7.21 -15.39
N LEU A 17 3.48 -6.22 -14.61
CA LEU A 17 2.57 -5.43 -13.78
C LEU A 17 1.58 -4.60 -14.62
N THR A 18 1.98 -4.14 -15.81
CA THR A 18 1.10 -3.45 -16.77
C THR A 18 0.06 -4.40 -17.37
N LEU A 19 0.45 -5.65 -17.66
CA LEU A 19 -0.50 -6.67 -18.11
C LEU A 19 -1.53 -6.99 -17.02
N MET A 20 -1.08 -7.13 -15.77
CA MET A 20 -1.96 -7.32 -14.63
C MET A 20 -2.92 -6.13 -14.44
N GLU A 21 -2.45 -4.88 -14.60
CA GLU A 21 -3.30 -3.68 -14.55
C GLU A 21 -4.43 -3.76 -15.59
N ARG A 22 -4.10 -4.17 -16.82
CA ARG A 22 -5.06 -4.34 -17.91
C ARG A 22 -6.08 -5.43 -17.58
N ASP A 23 -5.64 -6.57 -17.07
CA ASP A 23 -6.53 -7.71 -16.80
C ASP A 23 -7.49 -7.40 -15.64
N ILE A 24 -7.00 -6.77 -14.55
CA ILE A 24 -7.85 -6.26 -13.45
C ILE A 24 -8.79 -5.16 -13.96
N LYS A 25 -8.33 -4.31 -14.88
CA LYS A 25 -9.17 -3.27 -15.47
C LYS A 25 -10.33 -3.88 -16.25
N ALA A 26 -10.09 -4.93 -17.04
CA ALA A 26 -11.09 -5.60 -17.87
C ALA A 26 -12.25 -6.24 -17.06
N LEU A 27 -12.04 -6.58 -15.79
CA LEU A 27 -13.10 -7.07 -14.90
C LEU A 27 -14.31 -6.12 -14.77
N GLU A 28 -14.12 -4.84 -15.08
CA GLU A 28 -15.21 -3.86 -15.14
C GLU A 28 -16.23 -4.15 -16.24
N GLU A 29 -15.79 -4.69 -17.38
CA GLU A 29 -16.68 -5.05 -18.49
C GLU A 29 -17.63 -6.18 -18.07
N ALA A 30 -17.18 -7.05 -17.17
CA ALA A 30 -17.97 -8.11 -16.54
C ALA A 30 -18.70 -7.64 -15.26
N ASN A 31 -18.73 -6.33 -14.98
CA ASN A 31 -19.30 -5.74 -13.76
C ASN A 31 -18.79 -6.39 -12.45
N THR A 32 -17.55 -6.87 -12.45
CA THR A 32 -16.93 -7.56 -11.31
C THR A 32 -16.12 -6.56 -10.48
N HIS A 33 -16.67 -6.15 -9.34
CA HIS A 33 -16.05 -5.17 -8.43
C HIS A 33 -15.52 -5.78 -7.12
N THR A 34 -16.01 -6.96 -6.78
CA THR A 34 -15.58 -7.76 -5.62
C THR A 34 -14.85 -8.99 -6.15
N LEU A 35 -13.64 -9.23 -5.63
CA LEU A 35 -12.74 -10.28 -6.08
C LEU A 35 -12.73 -11.41 -5.04
N ASP A 36 -13.32 -12.54 -5.41
CA ASP A 36 -13.22 -13.79 -4.66
C ASP A 36 -11.89 -14.50 -4.94
N GLN A 37 -11.65 -15.62 -4.27
CA GLN A 37 -10.40 -16.36 -4.40
C GLN A 37 -10.13 -16.89 -5.81
N SER A 38 -11.18 -17.21 -6.58
CA SER A 38 -11.05 -17.69 -7.96
C SER A 38 -10.57 -16.56 -8.87
N VAL A 39 -11.20 -15.38 -8.77
CA VAL A 39 -10.81 -14.19 -9.53
C VAL A 39 -9.41 -13.73 -9.15
N LEU A 40 -9.08 -13.74 -7.86
CA LEU A 40 -7.73 -13.40 -7.38
C LEU A 40 -6.66 -14.34 -7.95
N HIS A 41 -6.93 -15.65 -7.94
CA HIS A 41 -6.03 -16.64 -8.53
C HIS A 41 -5.86 -16.41 -10.04
N GLN A 42 -6.95 -16.17 -10.78
CA GLN A 42 -6.90 -15.86 -12.21
C GLN A 42 -6.03 -14.62 -12.51
N CYS A 43 -6.08 -13.62 -11.65
CA CYS A 43 -5.30 -12.39 -11.79
C CYS A 43 -3.88 -12.47 -11.18
N ARG A 44 -3.43 -13.65 -10.72
CA ARG A 44 -2.13 -13.83 -10.03
C ARG A 44 -2.00 -12.92 -8.80
N VAL A 45 -3.08 -12.75 -8.06
CA VAL A 45 -3.12 -12.00 -6.80
C VAL A 45 -3.21 -12.98 -5.64
N ARG A 46 -2.24 -12.92 -4.74
CA ARG A 46 -2.21 -13.75 -3.53
C ARG A 46 -2.61 -12.93 -2.31
N ALA A 47 -3.77 -13.26 -1.76
CA ALA A 47 -4.31 -12.65 -0.55
C ALA A 47 -3.84 -13.39 0.72
N LEU A 48 -3.31 -12.66 1.70
CA LEU A 48 -2.88 -13.18 3.00
C LEU A 48 -3.40 -12.31 4.16
N PRO A 49 -3.62 -12.86 5.36
CA PRO A 49 -3.89 -12.05 6.53
C PRO A 49 -2.64 -11.23 6.94
N LEU A 50 -2.88 -10.04 7.49
CA LEU A 50 -1.87 -9.17 8.10
C LEU A 50 -2.20 -9.03 9.58
N THR A 51 -1.39 -9.66 10.43
CA THR A 51 -1.47 -9.53 11.89
C THR A 51 -0.38 -8.57 12.39
N PRO A 52 -0.69 -7.70 13.37
CA PRO A 52 0.34 -7.02 14.14
C PRO A 52 0.89 -8.03 15.16
N ASP A 53 1.96 -8.76 14.82
CA ASP A 53 2.57 -9.74 15.72
C ASP A 53 3.39 -9.05 16.82
N ALA A 54 3.11 -9.37 18.09
CA ALA A 54 3.70 -8.70 19.26
C ALA A 54 5.24 -8.80 19.36
N ASP A 55 5.87 -9.71 18.63
CA ASP A 55 7.31 -10.03 18.73
C ASP A 55 8.07 -9.86 17.40
N ASP A 56 7.35 -9.47 16.34
CA ASP A 56 7.98 -9.27 15.04
C ASP A 56 8.55 -7.85 14.98
N SER A 57 9.85 -7.72 14.68
CA SER A 57 10.55 -6.44 14.53
C SER A 57 9.96 -5.49 13.47
N LEU A 58 8.97 -6.02 12.73
CA LEU A 58 8.15 -5.41 11.70
C LEU A 58 6.88 -4.71 12.25
N THR A 59 6.63 -4.77 13.56
CA THR A 59 5.56 -3.99 14.19
C THR A 59 5.87 -2.49 14.18
N PRO A 60 4.89 -1.64 13.88
CA PRO A 60 5.05 -0.21 14.09
C PRO A 60 5.18 0.07 15.59
N LYS A 61 6.36 0.54 16.00
CA LYS A 61 6.70 0.82 17.41
C LYS A 61 5.67 1.74 18.07
N ASP A 62 5.41 1.51 19.35
CA ASP A 62 4.42 2.25 20.14
C ASP A 62 4.65 3.77 20.07
N PRO A 63 3.68 4.57 19.57
CA PRO A 63 3.85 6.01 19.43
C PRO A 63 4.09 6.71 20.78
N THR A 64 3.65 6.11 21.89
CA THR A 64 3.80 6.66 23.24
C THR A 64 5.25 6.78 23.71
N ASN A 65 6.18 5.96 23.21
CA ASN A 65 7.61 6.09 23.52
C ASN A 65 8.27 7.26 22.78
N VAL A 66 7.70 7.70 21.65
CA VAL A 66 8.13 8.91 20.92
C VAL A 66 7.57 10.17 21.58
N VAL A 67 6.35 10.09 22.14
CA VAL A 67 5.64 11.22 22.77
C VAL A 67 6.32 11.74 24.04
N LYS A 68 7.12 10.93 24.75
CA LYS A 68 7.76 11.37 26.00
C LYS A 68 8.87 12.42 25.84
N GLN A 69 9.41 12.64 24.64
CA GLN A 69 10.54 13.57 24.44
C GLN A 69 10.17 15.00 24.04
N SER A 70 8.89 15.34 23.87
CA SER A 70 8.54 16.73 23.53
C SER A 70 7.07 17.07 23.81
N VAL A 71 6.78 17.50 25.04
CA VAL A 71 5.49 18.15 25.31
C VAL A 71 5.70 19.43 26.11
N SER A 72 5.42 20.56 25.46
CA SER A 72 5.04 21.83 26.09
C SER A 72 3.58 22.11 25.69
N PRO A 73 2.64 22.34 26.63
CA PRO A 73 1.20 22.21 26.40
C PRO A 73 0.50 23.52 26.01
N ARG A 74 1.09 24.35 25.15
CA ARG A 74 0.41 25.55 24.61
C ARG A 74 0.84 25.77 23.17
N TYR A 75 -0.16 25.95 22.29
CA TYR A 75 -0.12 25.87 20.83
C TYR A 75 -0.14 24.45 20.27
N TYR A 76 -1.14 24.17 19.43
CA TYR A 76 -1.13 23.07 18.46
C TYR A 76 -0.53 23.60 17.14
N PRO A 77 0.80 23.66 16.96
CA PRO A 77 1.33 23.73 15.61
C PRO A 77 1.05 22.36 14.98
N LEU A 78 0.36 22.35 13.85
CA LEU A 78 0.24 21.17 13.00
C LEU A 78 1.64 20.60 12.72
N PHE A 79 1.97 19.55 13.45
CA PHE A 79 2.91 18.49 13.13
C PHE A 79 4.31 18.93 12.66
N LYS A 80 5.15 19.44 13.57
CA LYS A 80 6.61 19.39 13.41
C LYS A 80 7.14 18.04 13.94
N TYR A 81 6.63 16.95 13.37
CA TYR A 81 7.21 15.62 13.59
C TYR A 81 8.40 15.48 12.65
N SER A 82 9.44 14.77 13.06
CA SER A 82 10.43 14.19 12.14
C SER A 82 9.75 13.09 11.34
N PHE A 83 8.84 13.49 10.46
CA PHE A 83 8.06 12.57 9.64
C PHE A 83 9.06 11.95 8.65
N THR A 84 9.26 10.64 8.74
CA THR A 84 10.01 9.89 7.73
C THR A 84 9.28 9.85 6.39
N HIS A 85 8.07 10.37 6.35
CA HIS A 85 7.28 10.54 5.15
C HIS A 85 7.05 12.04 4.89
N SER A 86 6.57 12.36 3.70
CA SER A 86 6.12 13.68 3.28
C SER A 86 4.74 13.49 2.66
N VAL A 87 3.86 14.48 2.84
CA VAL A 87 2.49 14.46 2.29
C VAL A 87 2.45 15.37 1.07
N SER A 88 1.94 14.87 -0.05
CA SER A 88 1.59 15.71 -1.19
C SER A 88 0.12 15.58 -1.51
N ARG A 89 -0.45 16.60 -2.17
CA ARG A 89 -1.80 16.51 -2.70
C ARG A 89 -1.78 15.64 -3.96
N ILE A 90 -2.93 15.06 -4.32
CA ILE A 90 -2.99 14.14 -5.46
C ILE A 90 -2.56 14.82 -6.77
N GLY A 91 -2.87 16.11 -6.95
CA GLY A 91 -2.46 16.88 -8.13
C GLY A 91 -0.94 17.05 -8.29
N ASP A 92 -0.17 16.81 -7.22
CA ASP A 92 1.30 16.89 -7.25
C ASP A 92 1.93 15.58 -7.77
N TYR A 93 1.13 14.50 -7.91
CA TYR A 93 1.57 13.20 -8.40
C TYR A 93 1.07 12.91 -9.81
N ASN A 94 1.98 12.54 -10.71
CA ASN A 94 1.64 12.08 -12.05
C ASN A 94 1.25 10.58 -12.08
N PHE A 95 0.36 10.16 -11.17
CA PHE A 95 -0.21 8.82 -11.19
C PHE A 95 -1.53 8.86 -11.98
N PRO A 96 -1.62 8.18 -13.14
CA PRO A 96 -2.83 8.23 -13.94
C PRO A 96 -3.99 7.48 -13.27
N ASN A 97 -5.20 8.01 -13.43
CA ASN A 97 -6.47 7.32 -13.17
C ASN A 97 -6.59 6.71 -11.77
N LEU A 98 -6.26 7.48 -10.74
CA LEU A 98 -6.43 7.06 -9.35
C LEU A 98 -7.84 7.22 -8.80
N TYR A 99 -8.78 7.61 -9.66
CA TYR A 99 -10.18 7.86 -9.35
C TYR A 99 -11.07 7.13 -10.35
N ARG A 100 -12.24 6.76 -9.86
CA ARG A 100 -13.39 6.37 -10.64
C ARG A 100 -14.57 7.18 -10.11
N MET A 101 -15.24 7.92 -10.99
CA MET A 101 -16.41 8.75 -10.64
C MET A 101 -17.76 8.06 -10.91
N LEU A 102 -17.73 6.85 -11.49
CA LEU A 102 -18.93 6.05 -11.78
C LEU A 102 -19.13 5.01 -10.68
N GLU A 103 -20.38 4.68 -10.35
CA GLU A 103 -20.66 3.66 -9.34
C GLU A 103 -20.12 2.28 -9.74
N PRO A 104 -19.52 1.52 -8.80
CA PRO A 104 -19.14 1.94 -7.45
C PRO A 104 -17.95 2.92 -7.45
N GLU A 105 -18.05 4.04 -6.72
CA GLU A 105 -16.98 5.05 -6.65
C GLU A 105 -15.79 4.53 -5.84
N PHE A 106 -14.59 4.92 -6.27
CA PHE A 106 -13.40 4.85 -5.42
C PHE A 106 -12.38 5.90 -5.84
N GLY A 107 -11.58 6.35 -4.88
CA GLY A 107 -10.62 7.41 -5.15
C GLY A 107 -9.64 7.65 -4.03
N THR A 108 -8.52 8.31 -4.35
CA THR A 108 -7.51 8.63 -3.34
C THR A 108 -7.78 9.88 -2.54
N LEU A 109 -7.66 9.68 -1.23
CA LEU A 109 -7.61 10.63 -0.12
C LEU A 109 -6.35 11.49 -0.09
N SER A 110 -5.24 10.76 0.08
CA SER A 110 -3.93 11.32 0.41
C SER A 110 -2.84 10.31 0.07
N ILE A 111 -1.67 10.82 -0.30
CA ILE A 111 -0.48 10.03 -0.62
C ILE A 111 0.67 10.49 0.27
N PHE A 112 1.34 9.54 0.88
CA PHE A 112 2.49 9.73 1.73
C PHE A 112 3.68 9.01 1.10
N HIS A 113 4.72 9.75 0.73
CA HIS A 113 5.98 9.19 0.25
C HIS A 113 7.03 9.24 1.33
N VAL A 114 8.04 8.40 1.27
CA VAL A 114 9.21 8.53 2.15
C VAL A 114 9.91 9.87 1.89
N ALA A 115 10.31 10.56 2.94
CA ALA A 115 10.91 11.88 2.89
C ALA A 115 12.09 11.91 1.90
N LYS A 116 12.19 12.98 1.11
CA LYS A 116 13.17 13.15 0.03
C LYS A 116 13.10 12.08 -1.06
N ALA A 117 12.01 11.33 -1.14
CA ALA A 117 11.85 10.20 -2.07
C ALA A 117 13.03 9.21 -1.97
N SER A 118 13.52 8.93 -0.75
CA SER A 118 14.70 8.08 -0.55
C SER A 118 14.43 6.58 -0.72
N LYS A 119 13.15 6.18 -0.76
CA LYS A 119 12.69 4.80 -0.97
C LYS A 119 11.38 4.81 -1.76
N PRO A 120 11.08 3.75 -2.54
CA PRO A 120 9.88 3.70 -3.38
C PRO A 120 8.59 3.38 -2.58
N HIS A 121 8.69 3.17 -1.27
CA HIS A 121 7.53 2.92 -0.41
C HIS A 121 6.52 4.08 -0.47
N ILE A 122 5.26 3.72 -0.64
CA ILE A 122 4.13 4.66 -0.58
C ILE A 122 3.15 4.19 0.47
N LYS A 123 2.62 5.15 1.24
CA LYS A 123 1.36 4.95 1.95
C LYS A 123 0.26 5.76 1.30
N ARG A 124 -0.96 5.25 1.34
CA ARG A 124 -2.09 5.91 0.70
C ARG A 124 -3.36 5.70 1.48
N ILE A 125 -4.16 6.74 1.58
CA ILE A 125 -5.55 6.65 2.07
C ILE A 125 -6.47 6.74 0.86
N MET A 126 -7.43 5.83 0.74
CA MET A 126 -8.46 5.86 -0.30
C MET A 126 -9.84 5.61 0.29
N HIS A 127 -10.88 6.10 -0.38
CA HIS A 127 -12.25 5.72 -0.09
C HIS A 127 -12.72 4.67 -1.10
N ASN A 128 -13.68 3.84 -0.67
CA ASN A 128 -14.41 2.93 -1.54
C ASN A 128 -15.87 2.85 -1.07
N ASP A 129 -16.79 2.92 -2.03
CA ASP A 129 -18.23 2.89 -1.75
C ASP A 129 -18.77 1.50 -1.47
N LEU A 130 -17.97 0.46 -1.70
CA LEU A 130 -18.33 -0.91 -1.42
C LEU A 130 -17.82 -1.35 -0.05
N GLY A 131 -18.69 -2.05 0.68
CA GLY A 131 -18.30 -2.86 1.83
C GLY A 131 -18.11 -4.31 1.40
N VAL A 132 -17.04 -4.94 1.86
CA VAL A 132 -16.75 -6.36 1.63
C VAL A 132 -16.31 -7.02 2.92
N ASP A 133 -16.49 -8.33 3.00
CA ASP A 133 -15.99 -9.14 4.10
C ASP A 133 -14.46 -9.35 4.03
N ASP A 134 -13.94 -10.07 5.03
CA ASP A 134 -12.52 -10.36 5.20
C ASP A 134 -11.95 -11.27 4.10
N SER A 135 -12.79 -12.02 3.38
CA SER A 135 -12.37 -12.98 2.35
C SER A 135 -12.19 -12.35 0.97
N HIS A 136 -12.82 -11.19 0.74
CA HIS A 136 -12.80 -10.52 -0.56
C HIS A 136 -11.88 -9.27 -0.61
N LEU A 137 -11.33 -9.03 -1.80
CA LEU A 137 -10.70 -7.75 -2.16
C LEU A 137 -11.60 -6.95 -3.09
N LEU A 138 -11.49 -5.64 -3.05
CA LEU A 138 -12.17 -4.79 -4.01
C LEU A 138 -11.27 -4.56 -5.22
N ARG A 139 -11.87 -4.58 -6.41
CA ARG A 139 -11.18 -4.25 -7.66
C ARG A 139 -10.48 -2.89 -7.55
N GLY A 140 -11.15 -1.92 -6.95
CA GLY A 140 -10.61 -0.57 -6.73
C GLY A 140 -9.35 -0.55 -5.84
N GLU A 141 -9.27 -1.43 -4.84
CA GLU A 141 -8.08 -1.55 -3.97
C GLU A 141 -6.89 -2.12 -4.77
N VAL A 142 -7.10 -3.25 -5.47
CA VAL A 142 -6.06 -3.93 -6.24
C VAL A 142 -5.55 -3.05 -7.38
N LEU A 143 -6.46 -2.45 -8.14
CA LEU A 143 -6.13 -1.57 -9.26
C LEU A 143 -5.35 -0.33 -8.78
N THR A 144 -5.76 0.23 -7.65
CA THR A 144 -5.06 1.36 -7.02
C THR A 144 -3.63 1.00 -6.64
N VAL A 145 -3.42 -0.15 -6.00
CA VAL A 145 -2.10 -0.66 -5.61
C VAL A 145 -1.20 -0.79 -6.84
N ILE A 146 -1.67 -1.45 -7.89
CA ILE A 146 -0.91 -1.67 -9.13
C ILE A 146 -0.52 -0.34 -9.79
N ARG A 147 -1.43 0.64 -9.86
CA ARG A 147 -1.16 1.95 -10.48
C ARG A 147 -0.10 2.74 -9.73
N ILE A 148 -0.10 2.68 -8.40
CA ILE A 148 0.94 3.33 -7.58
C ILE A 148 2.30 2.66 -7.83
N MET A 149 2.34 1.33 -7.83
CA MET A 149 3.58 0.58 -8.10
C MET A 149 4.16 0.95 -9.47
N LEU A 150 3.33 0.94 -10.52
CA LEU A 150 3.75 1.36 -11.85
C LEU A 150 4.25 2.81 -11.87
N GLY A 151 3.59 3.70 -11.16
CA GLY A 151 4.02 5.10 -11.02
C GLY A 151 5.36 5.25 -10.31
N GLN A 152 5.59 4.50 -9.24
CA GLN A 152 6.87 4.48 -8.52
C GLN A 152 8.00 3.92 -9.39
N LEU A 153 7.75 2.79 -10.05
CA LEU A 153 8.73 2.13 -10.91
C LEU A 153 9.06 2.91 -12.21
N LYS A 154 8.26 3.91 -12.57
CA LYS A 154 8.56 4.82 -13.70
C LYS A 154 9.47 5.99 -13.32
N GLN A 155 9.68 6.26 -12.03
CA GLN A 155 10.49 7.40 -11.61
C GLN A 155 11.98 7.07 -11.68
N ASN A 156 12.75 7.98 -12.28
CA ASN A 156 14.19 7.84 -12.45
C ASN A 156 14.95 7.73 -11.11
N VAL A 157 14.45 8.39 -10.06
CA VAL A 157 15.05 8.32 -8.70
C VAL A 157 15.04 6.89 -8.13
N PHE A 158 14.13 6.02 -8.62
CA PHE A 158 13.99 4.65 -8.16
C PHE A 158 14.50 3.62 -9.17
N VAL A 159 15.29 4.00 -10.16
CA VAL A 159 15.75 3.10 -11.24
C VAL A 159 16.51 1.86 -10.75
N SER A 160 17.19 1.96 -9.59
CA SER A 160 17.90 0.85 -8.94
C SER A 160 17.00 -0.07 -8.11
N GLU A 161 15.77 0.32 -7.87
CA GLU A 161 14.82 -0.48 -7.09
C GLU A 161 14.21 -1.57 -7.98
N MET A 162 13.71 -2.65 -7.40
CA MET A 162 12.99 -3.73 -8.09
C MET A 162 11.57 -3.88 -7.57
N VAL A 163 11.29 -3.38 -6.37
CA VAL A 163 10.00 -3.50 -5.69
C VAL A 163 9.53 -2.11 -5.25
N ALA A 164 8.23 -1.83 -5.37
CA ALA A 164 7.61 -0.61 -4.89
C ALA A 164 6.47 -0.93 -3.90
N PRO A 165 6.78 -1.12 -2.60
CA PRO A 165 5.75 -1.51 -1.63
C PRO A 165 4.70 -0.42 -1.43
N VAL A 166 3.44 -0.84 -1.28
CA VAL A 166 2.29 0.04 -1.05
C VAL A 166 1.58 -0.36 0.24
N LEU A 167 1.45 0.59 1.17
CA LEU A 167 0.58 0.47 2.33
C LEU A 167 -0.70 1.30 2.10
N LEU A 168 -1.79 0.61 1.78
CA LEU A 168 -3.08 1.19 1.46
C LEU A 168 -4.02 1.12 2.67
N PHE A 169 -4.53 2.28 3.08
CA PHE A 169 -5.61 2.45 4.03
C PHE A 169 -6.90 2.57 3.24
N SER A 170 -7.63 1.46 3.17
CA SER A 170 -8.87 1.37 2.41
C SER A 170 -10.05 1.70 3.31
N LEU A 171 -10.70 2.85 3.06
CA LEU A 171 -11.85 3.31 3.82
C LEU A 171 -13.14 2.79 3.16
N ASN A 172 -13.46 1.52 3.44
CA ASN A 172 -14.64 0.83 2.94
C ASN A 172 -15.85 1.15 3.83
N ARG A 173 -16.55 2.25 3.54
CA ARG A 173 -17.63 2.79 4.39
C ARG A 173 -17.22 2.93 5.86
N ARG A 174 -17.83 2.13 6.76
CA ARG A 174 -17.59 2.14 8.22
C ARG A 174 -16.56 1.10 8.68
N HIS A 175 -16.03 0.31 7.75
CA HIS A 175 -15.16 -0.82 8.04
C HIS A 175 -13.81 -0.70 7.31
N PRO A 176 -12.98 0.30 7.65
CA PRO A 176 -11.70 0.46 6.98
C PRO A 176 -10.75 -0.69 7.31
N ARG A 177 -9.78 -0.92 6.43
CA ARG A 177 -8.71 -1.92 6.64
C ARG A 177 -7.37 -1.41 6.12
N VAL A 178 -6.30 -2.03 6.61
CA VAL A 178 -4.95 -1.79 6.11
C VAL A 178 -4.58 -2.93 5.17
N ILE A 179 -4.07 -2.57 4.00
CA ILE A 179 -3.58 -3.49 2.98
C ILE A 179 -2.11 -3.15 2.73
N GLU A 180 -1.24 -4.14 2.83
CA GLU A 180 0.13 -4.04 2.39
C GLU A 180 0.29 -4.88 1.13
N ALA A 181 0.91 -4.32 0.10
CA ALA A 181 1.09 -5.02 -1.14
C ALA A 181 2.43 -4.72 -1.80
N TYR A 182 2.94 -5.73 -2.50
CA TYR A 182 4.09 -5.62 -3.40
C TYR A 182 3.99 -6.67 -4.50
N PHE A 183 4.62 -6.38 -5.65
CA PHE A 183 4.73 -7.32 -6.76
C PHE A 183 6.14 -7.91 -6.75
N ASP A 184 6.25 -9.24 -6.68
CA ASP A 184 7.52 -9.94 -6.62
C ASP A 184 8.10 -10.27 -8.02
N GLY A 185 7.34 -10.00 -9.08
CA GLY A 185 7.66 -10.34 -10.46
C GLY A 185 6.86 -11.53 -11.01
N LEU A 186 6.14 -12.26 -10.17
CA LEU A 186 5.29 -13.41 -10.50
C LEU A 186 3.84 -13.16 -10.08
N GLU A 187 3.63 -12.83 -8.81
CA GLU A 187 2.33 -12.60 -8.19
C GLU A 187 2.28 -11.26 -7.45
N LEU A 188 1.09 -10.68 -7.38
CA LEU A 188 0.83 -9.54 -6.51
C LEU A 188 0.48 -10.07 -5.12
N LEU A 189 1.39 -9.91 -4.18
CA LEU A 189 1.18 -10.25 -2.79
C LEU A 189 0.39 -9.13 -2.12
N VAL A 190 -0.74 -9.48 -1.51
CA VAL A 190 -1.64 -8.55 -0.83
C VAL A 190 -1.94 -9.09 0.57
N ARG A 191 -1.30 -8.51 1.57
CA ARG A 191 -1.58 -8.78 2.99
C ARG A 191 -2.61 -7.80 3.49
N ARG A 192 -3.61 -8.23 4.25
CA ARG A 192 -4.67 -7.32 4.77
C ARG A 192 -5.06 -7.60 6.21
N THR A 193 -5.35 -6.55 6.96
CA THR A 193 -5.97 -6.69 8.28
C THR A 193 -7.42 -7.11 8.13
N LYS A 194 -8.02 -7.61 9.22
CA LYS A 194 -9.47 -7.57 9.34
C LYS A 194 -9.96 -6.11 9.26
N PRO A 195 -11.16 -5.85 8.71
CA PRO A 195 -11.79 -4.54 8.78
C PRO A 195 -12.00 -4.12 10.25
N TYR A 196 -11.66 -2.89 10.56
CA TYR A 196 -11.92 -2.29 11.86
C TYR A 196 -13.36 -1.78 11.89
N ASP A 197 -14.14 -2.16 12.90
CA ASP A 197 -15.44 -1.54 13.12
C ASP A 197 -15.26 -0.19 13.83
N PHE A 198 -15.62 0.89 13.13
CA PHE A 198 -15.69 2.26 13.67
C PHE A 198 -17.12 2.80 13.70
N THR A 199 -18.13 1.92 13.69
CA THR A 199 -19.54 2.33 13.95
C THR A 199 -19.66 2.98 15.34
N PHE A 200 -18.81 2.57 16.27
CA PHE A 200 -18.63 3.17 17.59
C PHE A 200 -17.16 3.56 17.81
N LEU A 201 -16.88 4.30 18.89
CA LEU A 201 -15.52 4.64 19.26
C LEU A 201 -14.70 3.38 19.56
N ASN A 202 -13.78 3.05 18.64
CA ASN A 202 -12.84 1.94 18.78
C ASN A 202 -11.41 2.50 18.95
N ALA A 203 -11.07 2.89 20.17
CA ALA A 203 -9.77 3.51 20.47
C ALA A 203 -8.59 2.57 20.16
N ALA A 204 -8.74 1.26 20.41
CA ALA A 204 -7.71 0.27 20.13
C ALA A 204 -7.49 0.11 18.62
N GLY A 205 -8.57 -0.04 17.84
CA GLY A 205 -8.51 -0.08 16.38
C GLY A 205 -7.90 1.19 15.79
N PHE A 206 -8.27 2.36 16.31
CA PHE A 206 -7.70 3.64 15.90
C PHE A 206 -6.20 3.71 16.20
N LYS A 207 -5.77 3.26 17.39
CA LYS A 207 -4.34 3.17 17.75
C LYS A 207 -3.57 2.30 16.76
N THR A 208 -4.08 1.11 16.44
CA THR A 208 -3.43 0.21 15.47
C THR A 208 -3.37 0.82 14.06
N PHE A 209 -4.44 1.47 13.62
CA PHE A 209 -4.49 2.16 12.32
C PHE A 209 -3.46 3.30 12.25
N ALA A 210 -3.34 4.10 13.33
CA ALA A 210 -2.35 5.16 13.45
C ALA A 210 -0.92 4.61 13.49
N GLN A 211 -0.69 3.48 14.18
CA GLN A 211 0.60 2.78 14.19
C GLN A 211 1.05 2.41 12.78
N TRP A 212 0.19 1.78 11.97
CA TRP A 212 0.49 1.51 10.57
C TRP A 212 0.83 2.79 9.79
N LEU A 213 0.05 3.86 9.97
CA LEU A 213 0.23 5.11 9.24
C LEU A 213 1.54 5.82 9.60
N LEU A 214 1.94 5.77 10.87
CA LEU A 214 3.14 6.44 11.39
C LEU A 214 4.41 5.56 11.34
N GLY A 215 4.27 4.26 11.09
CA GLY A 215 5.40 3.32 11.02
C GLY A 215 6.44 3.68 9.95
N ASN A 216 7.68 3.25 10.13
CA ASN A 216 8.74 3.47 9.13
C ASN A 216 8.63 2.46 7.97
N PRO A 217 9.11 2.82 6.76
CA PRO A 217 9.20 1.86 5.66
C PRO A 217 10.20 0.76 6.01
N ILE A 218 9.76 -0.49 5.88
CA ILE A 218 10.53 -1.71 6.14
C ILE A 218 10.65 -2.54 4.85
N GLY A 219 11.63 -3.46 4.82
CA GLY A 219 11.93 -4.28 3.66
C GLY A 219 12.95 -3.66 2.71
N ASP A 220 13.74 -4.52 2.08
CA ASP A 220 14.66 -4.17 1.00
C ASP A 220 13.88 -4.08 -0.32
N THR A 221 14.21 -3.08 -1.13
CA THR A 221 13.59 -2.80 -2.43
C THR A 221 14.54 -3.01 -3.58
N PHE A 222 15.84 -3.27 -3.34
CA PHE A 222 16.85 -3.44 -4.39
C PHE A 222 16.75 -4.78 -5.14
N LYS A 223 16.12 -5.80 -4.54
CA LYS A 223 16.00 -7.15 -5.12
C LYS A 223 14.54 -7.60 -5.11
N ARG A 224 14.21 -8.53 -6.01
CA ARG A 224 12.99 -9.33 -5.85
C ARG A 224 13.13 -10.12 -4.55
N THR A 225 12.03 -10.36 -3.85
CA THR A 225 12.04 -11.32 -2.75
C THR A 225 12.37 -12.69 -3.32
N ASP A 226 13.62 -13.14 -3.14
CA ASP A 226 14.02 -14.51 -3.43
C ASP A 226 13.12 -15.46 -2.63
N GLN A 227 12.71 -16.58 -3.22
CA GLN A 227 11.84 -17.60 -2.62
C GLN A 227 12.48 -18.35 -1.42
N THR A 228 13.43 -17.75 -0.70
CA THR A 228 14.24 -18.40 0.34
C THR A 228 13.69 -18.27 1.76
N TYR A 229 12.44 -17.87 1.97
CA TYR A 229 11.76 -18.07 3.28
C TYR A 229 11.26 -19.51 3.47
N GLY A 230 11.96 -20.50 2.89
CA GLY A 230 11.68 -21.94 3.00
C GLY A 230 12.83 -22.78 3.54
N SER A 231 13.86 -22.19 4.16
CA SER A 231 14.95 -22.96 4.79
C SER A 231 15.63 -22.18 5.91
N ILE A 232 14.92 -21.97 7.02
CA ILE A 232 15.53 -21.82 8.34
C ILE A 232 14.64 -22.54 9.36
N MET A 233 14.55 -23.87 9.23
CA MET A 233 14.25 -24.81 10.33
C MET A 233 14.91 -26.13 9.93
N GLY A 234 16.23 -26.19 10.17
CA GLY A 234 17.01 -27.41 10.27
C GLY A 234 17.60 -27.47 11.66
#